data_AF-A0A2V4B088-F1
#
_entry.id   AF-A0A2V4B088-F1
#
_cell.length_a   1.000
_cell.length_b   1.000
_cell.length_c   1.000
_cell.angle_alpha   90.00
_cell.angle_beta   90.00
_cell.angle_gamma   90.00
#
_symmetry.space_group_name_H-M   'P 1'
#
loop_
_entity.id
_entity.type
_entity.pdbx_description
1 polymer ?
#
loop_
_entity_poly.entity_id
_entity_poly.type
_entity_poly.pdbx_seq_one_letter_code
_entity_poly.pdbx_strand_id
1 'polypeptide(L)' 'MTVHERDCAPCDAARAVVDELAAHWDPIGNWDEVEALDGHGGTLRDQAVRLVADVLHRYPLPAPPRRPT' A
#
# COMPACT_ATOMS: atom_id res chain seq x y z
N MET A 1 -10.92 -4.14 -5.32
CA MET A 1 -11.15 -3.01 -4.38
C MET A 1 -10.27 -1.83 -4.81
N THR A 2 -10.76 -0.60 -4.69
CA THR A 2 -10.09 0.58 -5.26
C THR A 2 -9.25 1.30 -4.20
N VAL A 3 -7.99 1.63 -4.50
CA VAL A 3 -7.14 2.50 -3.67
C VAL A 3 -7.54 3.95 -3.98
N HIS A 4 -7.79 4.75 -2.94
CA HIS A 4 -8.18 6.15 -3.12
C HIS A 4 -6.96 6.98 -3.54
N GLU A 5 -7.12 7.82 -4.56
CA GLU A 5 -6.01 8.62 -5.12
C GLU A 5 -5.58 9.78 -4.20
N ARG A 6 -6.45 10.25 -3.29
CA ARG A 6 -6.19 11.38 -2.39
C ARG A 6 -6.90 11.23 -1.04
N ASP A 7 -6.36 11.92 -0.04
CA ASP A 7 -6.95 12.17 1.28
C ASP A 7 -7.44 10.92 2.02
N CYS A 8 -6.63 9.86 1.99
CA CYS A 8 -6.99 8.60 2.63
C CYS A 8 -5.78 8.02 3.38
N ALA A 9 -5.70 8.32 4.68
CA ALA A 9 -4.61 7.89 5.54
C ALA A 9 -4.28 6.38 5.45
N PRO A 10 -5.26 5.44 5.39
CA PRO A 10 -4.95 4.03 5.15
C PRO A 10 -4.30 3.74 3.79
N CYS A 11 -4.75 4.39 2.72
CA CYS A 11 -4.16 4.22 1.38
C CYS A 11 -2.75 4.83 1.31
N ASP A 12 -2.53 5.98 1.97
CA ASP A 12 -1.22 6.63 2.03
C ASP A 12 -0.22 5.78 2.83
N ALA A 13 -0.65 5.24 3.97
CA ALA A 13 0.15 4.29 4.76
C ALA A 13 0.42 3.00 3.98
N ALA A 14 -0.54 2.50 3.20
CA ALA A 14 -0.34 1.31 2.37
C ALA A 14 0.76 1.52 1.32
N ARG A 15 0.79 2.67 0.65
CA ARG A 15 1.87 3.02 -0.28
C ARG A 15 3.23 3.04 0.42
N ALA A 16 3.32 3.73 1.55
CA ALA A 16 4.57 3.80 2.32
C ALA A 16 5.08 2.42 2.76
N VAL A 17 4.19 1.55 3.25
CA VAL A 17 4.54 0.17 3.60
C VAL A 17 5.07 -0.57 2.38
N VAL A 18 4.36 -0.55 1.26
CA VAL A 18 4.78 -1.27 0.05
C VAL A 18 6.09 -0.73 -0.50
N ASP A 19 6.33 0.58 -0.43
CA ASP A 19 7.60 1.18 -0.84
C ASP A 19 8.76 0.65 0.02
N GLU A 20 8.57 0.52 1.33
CA GLU A 20 9.57 -0.11 2.22
C GLU A 20 9.75 -1.60 1.93
N LEU A 21 8.66 -2.34 1.68
CA LEU A 21 8.75 -3.76 1.32
C LEU A 21 9.53 -3.93 0.00
N ALA A 22 9.19 -3.17 -1.04
CA ALA A 22 9.84 -3.23 -2.34
C ALA A 22 11.34 -2.91 -2.21
N ALA A 23 11.69 -1.86 -1.46
CA ALA A 23 13.10 -1.51 -1.22
C ALA A 23 13.89 -2.61 -0.49
N HIS A 24 13.23 -3.39 0.37
CA HIS A 24 13.90 -4.43 1.16
C HIS A 24 14.02 -5.77 0.44
N TRP A 25 12.96 -6.22 -0.25
CA TRP A 25 12.90 -7.56 -0.86
C TRP A 25 13.17 -7.56 -2.36
N ASP A 26 13.11 -6.41 -3.03
CA ASP A 26 13.29 -6.30 -4.46
C ASP A 26 14.10 -5.05 -4.85
N PRO A 27 15.39 -5.03 -4.50
CA PRO A 27 16.25 -3.86 -4.73
C PRO A 27 16.48 -3.55 -6.22
N ILE A 28 16.09 -4.45 -7.13
CA ILE A 28 16.21 -4.27 -8.58
C ILE A 28 14.90 -3.85 -9.28
N GLY A 29 13.80 -3.68 -8.53
CA GLY A 29 12.57 -3.04 -9.04
C GLY A 29 11.66 -3.92 -9.91
N ASN A 30 11.75 -5.25 -9.81
CA ASN A 30 10.84 -6.17 -10.48
C ASN A 30 9.36 -5.96 -10.12
N TRP A 31 9.03 -5.42 -8.95
CA TRP A 31 7.64 -5.23 -8.52
C TRP A 31 6.84 -4.30 -9.43
N ASP A 32 7.52 -3.38 -10.12
CA ASP A 32 6.92 -2.48 -11.11
C ASP A 32 6.87 -3.08 -12.52
N GLU A 33 7.58 -4.18 -12.77
CA GLU A 33 7.67 -4.84 -14.08
C GLU A 33 6.79 -6.10 -14.17
N VAL A 34 6.54 -6.76 -13.05
CA VAL A 34 5.76 -8.00 -12.99
C VAL A 34 4.27 -7.67 -12.88
N GLU A 35 3.47 -8.16 -13.83
CA GLU A 35 2.01 -8.08 -13.75
C GLU A 35 1.46 -8.98 -12.64
N ALA A 36 0.47 -8.48 -11.89
CA ALA A 36 -0.21 -9.26 -10.89
C ALA A 36 -1.11 -10.33 -11.54
N LEU A 37 -0.98 -11.59 -11.10
CA LEU A 37 -1.72 -12.74 -11.64
C LEU A 37 -3.19 -12.82 -11.19
N ASP A 38 -3.71 -11.81 -10.50
CA ASP A 38 -4.99 -11.86 -9.81
C ASP A 38 -6.16 -11.31 -10.63
N GLY A 39 -5.93 -10.97 -11.90
CA GLY A 39 -6.94 -10.53 -12.86
C GLY A 39 -7.45 -9.09 -12.66
N HIS A 40 -6.89 -8.34 -11.72
CA HIS A 40 -7.28 -6.94 -11.47
C HIS A 40 -6.47 -5.93 -12.29
N GLY A 41 -5.47 -6.40 -13.04
CA GLY A 41 -4.56 -5.58 -13.81
C GLY A 41 -3.64 -4.71 -12.94
N GLY A 42 -2.53 -4.30 -13.53
CA GLY A 42 -1.49 -3.55 -12.83
C GLY A 42 -0.35 -4.43 -12.35
N THR A 43 0.62 -3.78 -11.72
CA THR A 43 1.87 -4.41 -11.32
C THR A 43 1.71 -5.15 -9.99
N LEU A 44 2.70 -5.97 -9.63
CA LEU A 44 2.77 -6.60 -8.31
C LEU A 44 2.72 -5.54 -7.19
N ARG A 45 3.35 -4.38 -7.43
CA ARG A 45 3.31 -3.23 -6.52
C ARG A 45 1.89 -2.70 -6.34
N ASP A 46 1.16 -2.46 -7.43
CA ASP A 46 -0.22 -1.97 -7.36
C ASP A 46 -1.11 -2.91 -6.53
N GLN A 47 -0.91 -4.21 -6.72
CA GLN A 47 -1.68 -5.21 -6.02
C GLN A 47 -1.32 -5.30 -4.54
N ALA A 48 -0.04 -5.20 -4.20
CA ALA A 48 0.39 -5.11 -2.80
C ALA A 48 -0.24 -3.89 -2.11
N VAL A 49 -0.27 -2.73 -2.77
CA VAL A 49 -0.87 -1.50 -2.20
C VAL A 49 -2.37 -1.71 -1.94
N ARG A 50 -3.10 -2.31 -2.89
CA ARG A 50 -4.54 -2.63 -2.71
C ARG A 50 -4.77 -3.54 -1.51
N LEU A 51 -3.98 -4.60 -1.36
CA LEU A 51 -4.12 -5.56 -0.26
C LEU A 51 -3.81 -4.93 1.10
N VAL A 52 -2.71 -4.17 1.19
CA VAL A 52 -2.36 -3.48 2.44
C VAL A 52 -3.40 -2.42 2.78
N ALA A 53 -3.91 -1.67 1.80
CA ALA A 53 -4.98 -0.70 2.01
C ALA A 53 -6.26 -1.38 2.54
N ASP A 54 -6.68 -2.51 1.97
CA ASP A 54 -7.85 -3.27 2.48
C ASP A 54 -7.66 -3.67 3.95
N VAL A 55 -6.49 -4.19 4.29
CA VAL A 55 -6.16 -4.56 5.67
C VAL A 55 -6.22 -3.35 6.59
N LEU A 56 -5.64 -2.21 6.22
CA LEU A 56 -5.62 -1.00 7.04
C LEU A 56 -7.00 -0.34 7.17
N HIS A 57 -7.86 -0.49 6.16
CA HIS A 57 -9.26 -0.08 6.25
C HIS A 57 -10.08 -0.97 7.20
N ARG A 58 -9.81 -2.29 7.21
CA ARG A 58 -10.48 -3.26 8.08
C ARG A 58 -9.98 -3.19 9.53
N TYR A 59 -8.69 -2.91 9.71
CA TYR A 59 -7.99 -2.88 10.99
C TYR A 59 -7.23 -1.56 11.15
N PRO A 60 -7.94 -0.44 11.36
CA PRO A 60 -7.30 0.87 11.48
C PRO A 60 -6.34 0.87 12.67
N LEU A 61 -5.10 1.30 12.42
CA LEU A 61 -4.13 1.52 13.48
C LEU A 61 -4.62 2.67 14.37
N PRO A 62 -4.43 2.60 15.70
CA PRO A 62 -4.79 3.70 16.59
C PRO A 62 -4.02 4.95 16.15
N ALA A 63 -4.74 6.05 15.94
CA ALA A 63 -4.12 7.32 15.62
C ALA A 63 -3.15 7.69 16.77
N PRO A 64 -1.92 8.14 16.47
CA PRO A 64 -1.05 8.64 17.51
C PRO A 64 -1.76 9.78 18.26
N PRO A 65 -1.59 9.89 19.59
CA PRO A 65 -2.24 10.94 20.36
C PRO A 65 -1.82 12.29 19.77
N ARG A 66 -2.83 13.12 19.42
CA ARG A 66 -2.58 14.49 18.96
C ARG A 66 -1.82 15.22 20.07
N ARG A 67 -0.58 15.65 19.82
CA ARG A 67 0.10 16.57 20.76
C ARG A 67 -0.73 17.85 20.83
N PRO A 68 -1.08 18.35 22.02
CA PRO A 68 -1.59 19.70 22.16
C PRO A 68 -0.49 20.67 21.66
N THR A 69 -0.85 21.55 20.74
CA THR A 69 -0.06 22.73 20.35
C THR A 69 -0.07 23.77 21.46
#